data_AF-A0A951U213-F1
#
_entry.id   AF-A0A951U213-F1
#
_cell.length_a   1.000
_cell.length_b   1.000
_cell.length_c   1.000
_cell.angle_alpha   90.00
_cell.angle_beta   90.00
_cell.angle_gamma   90.00
#
_symmetry.space_group_name_H-M   'P 1'
#
loop_
_entity.id
_entity.type
_entity.pdbx_description
1 polymer ?
#
loop_
_entity_poly.entity_id
_entity_poly.type
_entity_poly.pdbx_seq_one_letter_code
_entity_poly.pdbx_strand_id
1 'polypeptide(L)' 'MQENFSTILKQQTTVIIAHRLSTVRNADLILVLDQGKLIEQGTHDRIMAD' A
#
# COMPACT_ATOMS: atom_id res chain seq x y z
N MET A 1 -10.08 -15.75 1.68
CA MET A 1 -9.43 -15.86 3.00
C MET A 1 -8.11 -15.13 2.89
N GLN A 2 -8.03 -13.87 3.35
CA GLN A 2 -6.76 -13.15 3.33
C GLN A 2 -5.88 -13.76 4.43
N GLU A 3 -4.75 -14.34 4.05
CA GLU A 3 -3.75 -14.83 5.01
C GLU A 3 -3.16 -13.63 5.77
N ASN A 4 -2.92 -13.83 7.06
CA ASN A 4 -2.61 -12.79 8.03
C ASN A 4 -1.16 -12.31 7.87
N PHE A 5 -0.90 -11.47 6.85
CA PHE A 5 0.41 -10.87 6.55
C PHE A 5 1.04 -10.16 7.76
N SER A 6 0.21 -9.72 8.71
CA SER A 6 0.55 -8.99 9.93
C SER A 6 1.74 -9.56 10.72
N THR A 7 1.94 -10.87 10.71
CA THR A 7 3.01 -11.51 11.49
C THR A 7 4.36 -11.49 10.77
N ILE A 8 4.37 -11.55 9.44
CA ILE A 8 5.60 -11.51 8.62
C ILE A 8 6.14 -10.08 8.51
N LEU A 9 5.24 -9.09 8.46
CA LEU A 9 5.55 -7.68 8.26
C LEU A 9 6.22 -7.00 9.47
N LYS A 10 6.06 -7.54 10.68
CA LYS A 10 6.37 -6.82 11.93
C LYS A 10 7.87 -6.55 12.21
N GLN A 11 8.79 -7.13 11.45
CA GLN A 11 10.24 -6.97 11.69
C GLN A 11 11.08 -6.87 10.40
N GLN A 12 10.44 -6.71 9.24
CA GLN A 12 11.14 -6.66 7.95
C GLN A 12 10.55 -5.58 7.06
N THR A 13 11.40 -4.89 6.33
CA THR A 13 10.96 -3.99 5.26
C THR A 13 10.20 -4.81 4.22
N THR A 14 8.94 -4.47 3.99
CA THR A 14 8.09 -5.17 3.02
C THR A 14 7.62 -4.23 1.93
N VAL A 15 7.76 -4.66 0.69
CA VAL A 15 7.26 -3.96 -0.49
C VAL A 15 6.12 -4.77 -1.09
N ILE A 16 4.95 -4.15 -1.26
CA ILE A 16 3.75 -4.78 -1.82
C ILE A 16 3.40 -4.08 -3.13
N ILE A 17 3.31 -4.83 -4.22
CA ILE A 17 2.79 -4.34 -5.50
C ILE A 17 1.38 -4.89 -5.66
N ALA A 18 0.39 -4.01 -5.75
CA ALA A 18 -1.00 -4.39 -5.88
C ALA A 18 -1.76 -3.44 -6.80
N HIS A 19 -2.75 -3.98 -7.52
CA HIS A 19 -3.68 -3.20 -8.34
C HIS A 19 -4.92 -2.72 -7.57
N ARG A 20 -5.13 -3.20 -6.33
CA ARG A 20 -6.26 -2.83 -5.50
C ARG A 20 -5.78 -2.13 -4.25
N LEU A 21 -6.33 -0.95 -3.97
CA LEU A 21 -5.95 -0.17 -2.80
C LEU A 21 -6.27 -0.90 -1.48
N SER A 22 -7.35 -1.71 -1.45
CA SER A 22 -7.70 -2.52 -0.27
C SER A 22 -6.62 -3.52 0.13
N THR A 23 -5.75 -3.95 -0.78
CA THR A 23 -4.61 -4.84 -0.50
C THR A 23 -3.50 -4.12 0.29
N VAL A 24 -3.32 -2.82 0.07
CA VAL A 24 -2.24 -2.01 0.67
C VAL A 24 -2.76 -1.08 1.78
N ARG A 25 -3.99 -1.28 2.25
CA ARG A 25 -4.67 -0.41 3.22
C ARG A 25 -3.87 -0.19 4.52
N ASN A 26 -3.15 -1.21 4.98
CA ASN A 26 -2.37 -1.17 6.22
C ASN A 26 -0.89 -0.82 5.98
N ALA A 27 -0.50 -0.39 4.79
CA ALA A 27 0.87 0.01 4.51
C ALA A 27 1.18 1.35 5.17
N ASP A 28 2.39 1.49 5.71
CA ASP A 28 2.87 2.76 6.27
C ASP A 28 3.02 3.85 5.20
N LEU A 29 3.28 3.45 3.96
CA LEU A 29 3.41 4.31 2.80
C LEU A 29 2.85 3.63 1.54
N ILE A 30 2.03 4.35 0.79
CA ILE A 30 1.49 3.94 -0.52
C ILE A 30 2.04 4.89 -1.59
N LEU A 31 2.47 4.31 -2.71
CA LEU A 31 2.91 5.01 -3.92
C LEU A 31 1.97 4.64 -5.06
N VAL A 32 1.31 5.62 -5.67
CA VAL A 32 0.43 5.39 -6.81
C VAL A 32 1.18 5.73 -8.09
N LEU A 33 1.33 4.73 -8.95
CA LEU A 33 1.95 4.88 -10.26
C LEU A 33 0.88 4.88 -11.35
N ASP A 34 0.96 5.86 -12.25
CA ASP A 34 0.21 5.88 -13.51
C ASP A 34 1.16 6.19 -14.66
N GLN A 35 1.06 5.42 -15.75
CA GLN A 35 1.94 5.53 -16.93
C GLN A 35 3.44 5.60 -16.60
N GLY A 36 3.88 4.85 -15.58
CA GLY A 36 5.29 4.83 -15.14
C GLY A 36 5.73 6.08 -14.36
N LYS A 37 4.80 6.95 -13.96
CA LYS A 37 5.06 8.15 -13.15
C LYS A 37 4.39 8.02 -11.78
N LEU A 38 5.06 8.55 -10.75
CA LEU A 38 4.48 8.71 -9.42
C LEU A 38 3.47 9.88 -9.46
N ILE A 39 2.20 9.56 -9.29
CA ILE A 39 1.12 10.56 -9.29
C ILE A 39 0.68 10.94 -7.87
N GLU A 40 0.75 10.02 -6.92
CA GLU A 40 0.37 10.26 -5.53
C GLU A 40 1.23 9.46 -4.54
N GLN A 41 1.33 10.00 -3.32
CA GLN A 41 2.05 9.38 -2.21
C GLN A 41 1.37 9.72 -0.88
N GLY A 42 1.16 8.72 -0.02
CA GLY A 42 0.60 8.95 1.30
C GLY A 42 0.11 7.69 1.99
N THR A 43 -0.64 7.87 3.06
CA THR A 43 -1.41 6.80 3.70
C THR A 43 -2.67 6.52 2.88
N HIS A 44 -3.32 5.38 3.15
CA HIS A 44 -4.59 5.03 2.55
C HIS A 44 -5.63 6.16 2.67
N ASP A 45 -5.76 6.73 3.88
CA ASP A 45 -6.79 7.74 4.13
C ASP A 45 -6.50 9.06 3.41
N ARG A 46 -5.22 9.42 3.20
CA ARG A 46 -4.84 10.61 2.43
C ARG A 46 -5.18 10.44 0.94
N ILE A 47 -4.88 9.27 0.38
CA ILE A 47 -5.15 8.94 -1.03
C ILE A 47 -6.66 8.84 -1.31
N MET A 48 -7.46 8.42 -0.32
CA MET A 48 -8.93 8.35 -0.47
C MET A 48 -9.64 9.68 -0.26
N ALA A 49 -8.93 10.73 0.18
CA ALA A 49 -9.51 12.05 0.45
C ALA A 49 -9.39 13.02 -0.74
N ASP A 50 -8.64 12.66 -1.78
CA ASP A 50 -8.53 13.36 -3.07
C ASP A 50 -9.55 12.81 -4.09
#